data_AF-A0A6H2HE11-F1
#
_entry.id   AF-A0A6H2HE11-F1
#
_cell.length_a   1.000
_cell.length_b   1.000
_cell.length_c   1.000
_cell.angle_alpha   90.00
_cell.angle_beta   90.00
_cell.angle_gamma   90.00
#
_symmetry.space_group_name_H-M   'P 1'
#
loop_
_entity.id
_entity.type
_entity.pdbx_description
1 polymer ?
#
loop_
_entity_poly.entity_id
_entity_poly.type
_entity_poly.pdbx_seq_one_letter_code
_entity_poly.pdbx_strand_id
1 'polypeptide(L)'
;MHSTDLPSKQLTDSVTRRPTMRVGMGLLLCALLQACSMTREVVGLDTPQLLAVHYRCDHSTEFLANFTVDTVVLDSTRGQETLYLDAGGQGAGQKVFSNPRMRAEFGLGANGRQAVLHYPTKPVLVRCSRV
;
A
#
# COMPACT_ATOMS: atom_id res chain seq x y z
N MET A 1 12.82 40.12 20.56
CA MET A 1 11.79 40.49 19.56
C MET A 1 11.25 39.17 19.01
N HIS A 2 10.16 38.68 19.62
CA HIS A 2 8.79 38.58 19.05
C HIS A 2 8.69 37.46 17.99
N SER A 3 7.76 36.52 17.96
CA SER A 3 6.58 36.05 18.73
C SER A 3 6.24 34.68 18.09
N THR A 4 5.97 33.59 18.80
CA THR A 4 4.64 33.12 19.25
C THR A 4 3.46 33.22 18.24
N ASP A 5 2.65 32.15 18.24
CA ASP A 5 1.25 32.01 17.80
C ASP A 5 0.91 31.51 16.37
N LEU A 6 0.61 30.21 16.29
CA LEU A 6 -0.66 29.69 15.72
C LEU A 6 -1.78 29.91 16.77
N PRO A 7 -3.10 29.77 16.50
CA PRO A 7 -3.89 29.64 15.25
C PRO A 7 -5.16 30.56 15.25
N SER A 8 -5.99 30.60 14.18
CA SER A 8 -7.48 30.64 14.27
C SER A 8 -8.22 31.14 13.00
N LYS A 9 -9.49 30.69 12.93
CA LYS A 9 -10.66 31.14 12.14
C LYS A 9 -10.91 30.33 10.87
N GLN A 10 -11.64 29.20 10.93
CA GLN A 10 -13.11 29.11 11.06
C GLN A 10 -13.82 30.13 10.16
N LEU A 11 -14.07 29.74 8.90
CA LEU A 11 -15.18 30.26 8.13
C LEU A 11 -16.32 29.25 8.21
N THR A 12 -17.25 29.57 9.10
CA THR A 12 -18.66 29.20 9.00
C THR A 12 -19.21 29.65 7.67
N ASP A 13 -19.84 28.75 6.92
CA ASP A 13 -20.94 29.15 6.06
C ASP A 13 -22.11 28.19 6.14
N SER A 14 -23.28 28.80 6.26
CA SER A 14 -24.52 28.20 6.70
C SER A 14 -25.36 27.84 5.48
N VAL A 15 -25.80 26.60 5.33
CA VAL A 15 -26.95 26.31 4.45
C VAL A 15 -27.97 25.47 5.19
N THR A 16 -28.87 26.21 5.81
CA THR A 16 -30.21 25.82 6.23
C THR A 16 -30.99 25.25 5.04
N ARG A 17 -31.27 23.95 5.03
CA ARG A 17 -32.43 23.39 4.31
C ARG A 17 -33.18 22.40 5.19
N ARG A 18 -34.26 22.89 5.79
CA ARG A 18 -35.46 22.09 6.08
C ARG A 18 -36.16 21.87 4.72
N PRO A 19 -36.81 20.72 4.45
CA PRO A 19 -38.15 20.54 5.00
C PRO A 19 -38.47 19.12 5.47
N THR A 20 -39.22 19.10 6.56
CA THR A 20 -40.09 18.05 7.08
C THR A 20 -40.93 17.43 5.96
N MET A 21 -40.72 16.15 5.64
CA MET A 21 -41.65 15.37 4.81
C MET A 21 -42.33 14.29 5.67
N ARG A 22 -43.52 14.70 6.13
CA ARG A 22 -44.74 13.92 6.35
C ARG A 22 -44.56 12.40 6.52
N VAL A 23 -44.68 11.98 7.77
CA VAL A 23 -45.00 10.61 8.19
C VAL A 23 -46.35 10.23 7.55
N GLY A 24 -46.28 9.50 6.44
CA GLY A 24 -47.42 8.83 5.84
C GLY A 24 -47.76 7.60 6.66
N MET A 25 -48.70 7.77 7.59
CA MET A 25 -49.33 6.73 8.37
C MET A 25 -50.20 5.86 7.47
N GLY A 26 -49.59 4.85 6.84
CA GLY A 26 -50.25 3.81 6.06
C GLY A 26 -50.15 2.47 6.78
N LEU A 27 -51.08 2.22 7.69
CA LEU A 27 -51.35 0.90 8.25
C LEU A 27 -51.91 0.00 7.13
N LEU A 28 -51.12 -0.93 6.60
CA LEU A 28 -51.66 -2.13 6.01
C LEU A 28 -50.69 -3.30 6.15
N LEU A 29 -51.19 -4.33 6.84
CA LEU A 29 -50.52 -5.57 7.18
C LEU A 29 -49.90 -6.23 5.94
N CYS A 30 -48.59 -6.47 5.99
CA CYS A 30 -47.99 -7.57 5.24
C CYS A 30 -47.09 -8.35 6.21
N ALA A 31 -47.61 -9.50 6.62
CA ALA A 31 -46.99 -10.41 7.55
C ALA A 31 -45.82 -11.16 6.89
N LEU A 32 -44.76 -11.32 7.69
CA LEU A 32 -43.78 -12.42 7.70
C LEU A 32 -42.84 -12.57 6.49
N LEU A 33 -41.54 -12.50 6.82
CA LEU A 33 -40.32 -12.95 6.11
C LEU A 33 -39.43 -11.80 5.61
N GLN A 34 -38.60 -11.26 6.49
CA GLN A 34 -37.31 -10.69 6.09
C GLN A 34 -36.31 -10.79 7.25
N ALA A 35 -35.39 -11.73 7.07
CA ALA A 35 -34.34 -12.09 8.01
C ALA A 35 -33.37 -10.92 8.28
N CYS A 36 -32.86 -10.92 9.51
CA CYS A 36 -31.67 -10.22 10.01
C CYS A 36 -30.73 -9.65 8.93
N SER A 37 -30.86 -8.37 8.60
CA SER A 37 -29.79 -7.62 7.95
C SER A 37 -28.74 -7.27 9.00
N MET A 38 -27.89 -8.25 9.33
CA MET A 38 -26.60 -7.99 9.96
C MET A 38 -25.79 -7.14 8.99
N THR A 39 -25.83 -5.82 9.17
CA THR A 39 -24.95 -4.89 8.47
C THR A 39 -23.53 -5.20 8.90
N ARG A 40 -22.86 -6.03 8.11
CA ARG A 40 -21.44 -6.36 8.24
C ARG A 40 -20.69 -5.15 7.68
N GLU A 41 -20.38 -4.19 8.55
CA GLU A 41 -19.46 -3.09 8.22
C GLU A 41 -18.08 -3.70 7.96
N VAL A 42 -17.76 -3.88 6.67
CA VAL A 42 -16.41 -4.15 6.22
C VAL A 42 -15.65 -2.84 6.40
N VAL A 43 -14.97 -2.70 7.53
CA VAL A 43 -13.94 -1.68 7.71
C VAL A 43 -12.80 -2.05 6.77
N GLY A 44 -12.90 -1.60 5.51
CA GLY A 44 -11.74 -1.52 4.64
C GLY A 44 -10.83 -0.48 5.25
N LEU A 45 -9.82 -0.92 6.03
CA LEU A 45 -8.70 -0.06 6.33
C LEU A 45 -8.12 0.36 4.99
N ASP A 46 -8.33 1.63 4.65
CA ASP A 46 -7.68 2.35 3.56
C ASP A 46 -6.18 2.40 3.91
N THR A 47 -5.54 1.24 3.73
CA THR A 47 -4.10 1.12 3.81
C THR A 47 -3.64 1.87 2.57
N PRO A 48 -2.87 2.96 2.71
CA PRO A 48 -2.41 3.72 1.56
C PRO A 48 -1.82 2.71 0.60
N GLN A 49 -2.41 2.61 -0.60
CA GLN A 49 -1.97 1.69 -1.62
C GLN A 49 -0.60 2.16 -2.09
N LEU A 50 0.42 1.81 -1.30
CA LEU A 50 1.79 1.68 -1.76
C LEU A 50 1.70 0.85 -3.03
N LEU A 51 2.04 1.48 -4.16
CA LEU A 51 1.94 0.88 -5.47
C LEU A 51 2.82 -0.37 -5.49
N ALA A 52 2.20 -1.52 -5.19
CA ALA A 52 2.85 -2.81 -5.18
C ALA A 52 3.31 -3.10 -6.61
N VAL A 53 4.62 -3.22 -6.79
CA VAL A 53 5.21 -3.49 -8.09
C VAL A 53 5.42 -4.99 -8.23
N HIS A 54 4.85 -5.60 -9.27
CA HIS A 54 5.03 -7.03 -9.51
C HIS A 54 6.35 -7.31 -10.25
N TYR A 55 7.09 -8.31 -9.77
CA TYR A 55 8.34 -8.77 -10.36
C TYR A 55 8.27 -10.27 -10.65
N ARG A 56 8.71 -10.65 -11.86
CA ARG A 56 8.90 -12.04 -12.27
C ARG A 56 10.38 -12.33 -12.47
N CYS A 57 10.85 -13.45 -11.92
CA CYS A 57 12.25 -13.86 -11.91
C CYS A 57 12.54 -15.06 -12.82
N ASP A 58 13.81 -15.30 -13.13
CA ASP A 58 14.28 -16.33 -14.09
C ASP A 58 13.73 -17.75 -13.82
N HIS A 59 13.52 -18.13 -12.55
CA HIS A 59 12.99 -19.45 -12.15
C HIS A 59 11.48 -19.43 -11.85
N SER A 60 10.71 -18.66 -12.62
CA SER A 60 9.25 -18.52 -12.47
C SER A 60 8.79 -18.19 -11.04
N THR A 61 9.67 -17.58 -10.25
CA THR A 61 9.34 -17.07 -8.93
C THR A 61 8.87 -15.63 -9.10
N GLU A 62 7.86 -15.26 -8.33
CA GLU A 62 7.22 -13.96 -8.43
C GLU A 62 7.11 -13.35 -7.03
N PHE A 63 7.16 -12.01 -6.96
CA PHE A 63 6.92 -11.27 -5.73
C PHE A 63 6.35 -9.88 -6.02
N LEU A 64 5.64 -9.34 -5.03
CA LEU A 64 5.21 -7.95 -4.99
C LEU A 64 6.18 -7.14 -4.15
N ALA A 65 6.66 -6.01 -4.68
CA ALA A 65 7.51 -5.08 -3.97
C ALA A 65 6.72 -3.83 -3.57
N ASN A 66 6.59 -3.60 -2.27
CA ASN A 66 5.96 -2.43 -1.69
C ASN A 66 7.04 -1.47 -1.21
N PHE A 67 7.29 -0.40 -1.97
CA PHE A 67 8.37 0.54 -1.70
C PHE A 67 7.91 1.71 -0.85
N THR A 68 8.54 1.91 0.31
CA THR A 68 8.43 3.16 1.06
C THR A 68 9.66 4.05 0.78
N VAL A 69 9.93 5.03 1.64
CA VAL A 69 11.09 5.93 1.51
C VAL A 69 12.41 5.18 1.70
N ASP A 70 12.48 4.35 2.74
CA ASP A 70 13.70 3.72 3.25
C ASP A 70 13.58 2.21 3.37
N THR A 71 12.41 1.63 3.07
CA THR A 71 12.19 0.19 3.13
C THR A 71 11.49 -0.32 1.89
N VAL A 72 11.68 -1.60 1.62
CA VAL A 72 10.87 -2.34 0.66
C VAL A 72 10.41 -3.64 1.29
N VAL A 73 9.12 -3.91 1.19
CA VAL A 73 8.53 -5.17 1.64
C VAL A 73 8.31 -6.05 0.41
N LEU A 74 8.97 -7.19 0.38
CA LEU A 74 8.81 -8.21 -0.65
C LEU A 74 7.81 -9.25 -0.17
N ASP A 75 6.69 -9.38 -0.87
CA ASP A 75 5.66 -10.38 -0.60
C ASP A 75 5.68 -11.46 -1.68
N SER A 76 5.83 -12.72 -1.28
CA SER A 76 5.96 -13.87 -2.18
C SER A 76 5.29 -15.10 -1.59
N THR A 77 5.17 -16.16 -2.37
CA THR A 77 4.69 -17.47 -1.88
C THR A 77 5.56 -18.09 -0.79
N ARG A 78 6.79 -17.60 -0.60
CA ARG A 78 7.71 -18.06 0.46
C ARG A 78 7.60 -17.26 1.76
N GLY A 79 6.74 -16.23 1.77
CA GLY A 79 6.58 -15.30 2.89
C GLY A 79 6.99 -13.88 2.54
N GLN A 80 6.91 -13.02 3.56
CA GLN A 80 7.19 -11.60 3.48
C GLN A 80 8.57 -11.28 4.06
N GLU A 81 9.34 -10.46 3.34
CA GLU A 81 10.66 -9.99 3.77
C GLU A 81 10.72 -8.47 3.72
N THR A 82 11.10 -7.85 4.83
CA THR A 82 11.39 -6.41 4.89
C THR A 82 12.88 -6.18 4.67
N LEU A 83 13.19 -5.30 3.72
CA LEU A 83 14.54 -4.86 3.41
C LEU A 83 14.66 -3.35 3.66
N TYR A 84 15.83 -2.92 4.11
CA TYR A 84 16.14 -1.53 4.43
C TYR A 84 17.07 -0.95 3.38
N LEU A 85 16.90 0.32 3.06
CA LEU A 85 17.72 1.03 2.10
C LEU A 85 19.18 0.96 2.54
N ASP A 86 20.02 0.53 1.61
CA ASP A 86 21.44 0.27 1.81
C ASP A 86 22.24 1.12 0.82
N ALA A 87 23.49 1.40 1.17
CA ALA A 87 24.42 2.04 0.26
C ALA A 87 24.82 1.05 -0.85
N GLY A 88 25.00 1.54 -2.09
CA GLY A 88 25.68 0.75 -3.12
C GLY A 88 24.97 0.59 -4.47
N GLY A 89 24.29 1.63 -4.97
CA GLY A 89 23.89 1.72 -6.37
C GLY A 89 25.02 2.26 -7.26
N GLN A 90 25.11 1.78 -8.50
CA GLN A 90 26.06 2.25 -9.52
C GLN A 90 25.55 3.45 -10.33
N GLY A 91 24.34 3.95 -10.05
CA GLY A 91 23.77 5.13 -10.72
C GLY A 91 22.53 5.70 -10.03
N ALA A 92 22.10 6.90 -10.44
CA ALA A 92 21.03 7.66 -9.78
C ALA A 92 19.66 6.96 -9.74
N GLY A 93 19.41 6.01 -10.65
CA GLY A 93 18.17 5.22 -10.70
C GLY A 93 18.24 3.91 -9.91
N GLN A 94 19.43 3.48 -9.49
CA GLN A 94 19.61 2.20 -8.81
C GLN A 94 19.45 2.38 -7.30
N LYS A 95 18.53 1.61 -6.71
CA LYS A 95 18.36 1.53 -5.25
C LYS A 95 18.73 0.15 -4.76
N VAL A 96 19.45 0.09 -3.65
CA VAL A 96 19.84 -1.16 -3.01
C VAL A 96 19.13 -1.24 -1.67
N PHE A 97 18.54 -2.38 -1.38
CA PHE A 97 17.95 -2.67 -0.08
C PHE A 97 18.51 -3.98 0.44
N SER A 98 18.73 -4.11 1.74
CA SER A 98 19.29 -5.33 2.33
C SER A 98 18.72 -5.62 3.71
N ASN A 99 18.84 -6.90 4.09
CA ASN A 99 18.70 -7.38 5.46
C ASN A 99 19.71 -8.54 5.65
N PRO A 100 19.82 -9.14 6.85
CA PRO A 100 20.76 -10.25 7.08
C PRO A 100 20.57 -11.49 6.18
N ARG A 101 19.41 -11.64 5.55
CA ARG A 101 19.04 -12.82 4.73
C ARG A 101 19.20 -12.60 3.23
N MET A 102 19.09 -11.36 2.74
CA MET A 102 19.18 -11.05 1.32
C MET A 102 19.49 -9.57 1.03
N ARG A 103 20.01 -9.32 -0.16
CA ARG A 103 20.22 -7.99 -0.74
C ARG A 103 19.49 -7.90 -2.08
N ALA A 104 18.74 -6.84 -2.29
CA ALA A 104 17.96 -6.58 -3.50
C ALA A 104 18.43 -5.29 -4.15
N GLU A 105 18.74 -5.36 -5.45
CA GLU A 105 19.09 -4.21 -6.27
C GLU A 105 17.95 -3.96 -7.25
N PHE A 106 17.38 -2.76 -7.25
CA PHE A 106 16.29 -2.35 -8.14
C PHE A 106 16.74 -1.20 -9.03
N GLY A 107 16.02 -0.99 -10.14
CA GLY A 107 16.33 0.10 -11.07
C GLY A 107 17.46 -0.24 -12.04
N LEU A 108 17.69 -1.53 -12.30
CA LEU A 108 18.70 -2.02 -13.22
C LEU A 108 18.20 -2.03 -14.67
N GLY A 109 19.14 -2.10 -15.62
CA GLY A 109 18.87 -2.15 -17.05
C GLY A 109 18.52 -0.80 -17.67
N ALA A 110 18.45 -0.74 -19.00
CA ALA A 110 18.24 0.51 -19.74
C ALA A 110 16.92 1.23 -19.43
N ASN A 111 15.92 0.50 -18.93
CA ASN A 111 14.59 1.01 -18.60
C ASN A 111 14.31 1.03 -17.09
N GLY A 112 15.28 0.70 -16.24
CA GLY A 112 15.11 0.64 -14.78
C GLY A 112 14.10 -0.42 -14.29
N ARG A 113 13.68 -1.35 -15.15
CA ARG A 113 12.68 -2.39 -14.80
C ARG A 113 13.29 -3.66 -14.24
N GLN A 114 14.62 -3.80 -14.29
CA GLN A 114 15.29 -5.00 -13.81
C GLN A 114 15.60 -4.88 -12.32
N ALA A 115 15.62 -6.03 -11.65
CA ALA A 115 16.05 -6.19 -10.29
C ALA A 115 16.92 -7.44 -10.14
N VAL A 116 17.79 -7.45 -9.14
CA VAL A 116 18.63 -8.59 -8.80
C VAL A 116 18.52 -8.87 -7.31
N LEU A 117 18.24 -10.12 -6.95
CA LEU A 117 18.24 -10.61 -5.57
C LEU A 117 19.50 -11.45 -5.33
N HIS A 118 20.23 -11.14 -4.27
CA HIS A 118 21.42 -11.85 -3.81
C HIS A 118 21.17 -12.43 -2.42
N TYR A 119 21.42 -13.72 -2.25
CA TYR A 119 21.26 -14.42 -0.96
C TYR A 119 22.64 -14.70 -0.36
N PRO A 120 23.05 -14.12 0.78
CA PRO A 120 24.38 -14.37 1.35
C PRO A 120 24.59 -15.81 1.81
N THR A 121 23.52 -16.49 2.24
CA THR A 121 23.58 -17.85 2.79
C THR A 121 23.66 -18.95 1.74
N LYS A 122 23.41 -18.63 0.46
CA LYS A 122 23.53 -19.54 -0.69
C LYS A 122 23.98 -18.70 -1.88
N PRO A 123 25.05 -19.04 -2.62
CA PRO A 123 25.60 -18.20 -3.69
C PRO A 123 24.70 -18.18 -4.94
N VAL A 124 23.48 -17.69 -4.77
CA VAL A 124 22.40 -17.65 -5.75
C VAL A 124 22.10 -16.19 -6.00
N LEU A 125 22.20 -15.83 -7.28
CA LEU A 125 21.78 -14.54 -7.81
C LEU A 125 20.54 -14.80 -8.67
N VAL A 126 19.47 -14.08 -8.40
CA VAL A 126 18.22 -14.20 -9.14
C VAL A 126 17.96 -12.89 -9.87
N ARG A 127 17.82 -12.93 -11.20
CA ARG A 127 17.42 -11.75 -11.97
C ARG A 127 15.90 -11.74 -12.10
N CYS A 128 15.34 -10.54 -11.99
CA CYS A 128 13.91 -10.31 -12.03
C CYS A 128 13.60 -9.08 -12.89
N SER A 129 12.39 -9.04 -13.45
CA SER A 129 11.90 -7.93 -14.25
C SER A 129 10.51 -7.54 -13.79
N ARG A 130 10.25 -6.23 -13.74
CA ARG A 130 8.93 -5.67 -13.46
C ARG A 130 7.97 -6.07 -14.57
N VAL A 131 6.86 -6.71 -14.22
CA VAL A 131 5.80 -7.09 -15.16
C VAL A 131 4.63 -6.11 -15.11
#